data_AF-A0ABD0JY01-F1
#
_entry.id   AF-A0ABD0JY01-F1
#
_cell.length_a   1.000
_cell.length_b   1.000
_cell.length_c   1.000
_cell.angle_alpha   90.00
_cell.angle_beta   90.00
_cell.angle_gamma   90.00
#
_symmetry.space_group_name_H-M   'P 1'
#
loop_
_entity.id
_entity.type
_entity.pdbx_description
1 polymer ?
#
loop_
_entity_poly.entity_id
_entity_poly.type
_entity_poly.pdbx_seq_one_letter_code
_entity_poly.pdbx_strand_id
1 'polypeptide(L)'
;MDMTSVHSFLVICVDCTLSFHSTCVSFGFHLISAPFPSSGYPSEQYPYKPQGPLFISHPPDTVEFANTRGASIPCTAFGRPAPVLDWVNGTGAPIDSVDDLLQILPNNTLYFPPFRAEQFQPNVHQRTYRCTANNSEGKIISRNVTVRA
;
A
#
# COMPACT_ATOMS: atom_id res chain seq x y z
N MET A 1 9.39 40.37 -23.56
CA MET A 1 10.05 41.69 -23.67
C MET A 1 11.47 41.51 -23.18
N ASP A 2 12.42 41.94 -24.02
CA ASP A 2 13.75 42.48 -23.70
C ASP A 2 14.49 42.02 -22.43
N MET A 3 15.68 41.44 -22.62
CA MET A 3 16.80 41.61 -21.68
C MET A 3 18.08 41.76 -22.49
N THR A 4 18.30 42.98 -22.95
CA THR A 4 19.60 43.61 -23.21
C THR A 4 20.74 43.06 -22.35
N SER A 5 21.81 42.69 -23.05
CA SER A 5 23.22 42.91 -22.71
C SER A 5 23.48 43.78 -21.48
N VAL A 6 24.16 43.23 -20.47
CA VAL A 6 25.53 43.56 -20.03
C VAL A 6 25.75 42.92 -18.65
N HIS A 7 26.86 42.20 -18.44
CA HIS A 7 27.62 42.29 -17.18
C HIS A 7 29.02 41.68 -17.35
N SER A 8 29.97 42.60 -17.53
CA SER A 8 31.35 42.61 -17.02
C SER A 8 32.06 41.27 -16.80
N PHE A 9 32.84 40.84 -17.80
CA PHE A 9 33.95 39.93 -17.57
C PHE A 9 35.07 40.70 -16.86
N LEU A 10 35.31 40.37 -15.59
CA LEU A 10 36.51 40.79 -14.88
C LEU A 10 37.69 39.98 -15.44
N VAL A 11 38.45 40.59 -16.34
CA VAL A 11 39.72 40.01 -16.84
C VAL A 11 40.76 40.22 -15.74
N ILE A 12 41.04 39.18 -14.96
CA ILE A 12 42.18 39.20 -14.04
C ILE A 12 43.40 38.73 -14.84
N CYS A 13 44.20 39.68 -15.33
CA CYS A 13 45.54 39.41 -15.82
C CYS A 13 46.43 39.13 -14.59
N VAL A 14 46.82 37.88 -14.36
CA VAL A 14 47.94 37.56 -13.48
C VAL A 14 49.21 37.66 -14.34
N ASP A 15 50.09 38.59 -13.99
CA ASP A 15 51.24 38.96 -14.81
C ASP A 15 52.14 37.79 -15.20
N CYS A 16 52.41 37.73 -16.51
CA CYS A 16 53.31 36.80 -17.16
C CYS A 16 54.77 37.23 -16.96
N THR A 17 55.61 36.35 -16.42
CA THR A 17 57.03 36.34 -16.80
C THR A 17 57.31 35.14 -17.70
N LEU A 18 57.50 35.48 -18.98
CA LEU A 18 58.37 34.84 -19.98
C LEU A 18 57.84 33.62 -20.77
N SER A 19 57.78 33.87 -22.08
CA SER A 19 57.98 32.94 -23.22
C SER A 19 56.78 32.14 -23.79
N PHE A 20 56.07 32.79 -24.72
CA PHE A 20 55.67 32.26 -26.04
C PHE A 20 55.15 30.80 -26.15
N HIS A 21 54.04 30.50 -25.48
CA HIS A 21 52.85 29.89 -26.13
C HIS A 21 51.70 29.97 -25.13
N SER A 22 50.60 30.60 -25.53
CA SER A 22 49.42 30.79 -24.69
C SER A 22 48.71 29.45 -24.46
N THR A 23 48.96 28.80 -23.32
CA THR A 23 48.13 27.68 -22.87
C THR A 23 47.13 28.22 -21.84
N CYS A 24 45.96 28.62 -22.32
CA CYS A 24 44.79 28.73 -21.46
C CYS A 24 44.44 27.32 -20.97
N VAL A 25 44.72 26.99 -19.71
CA VAL A 25 44.25 25.72 -19.13
C VAL A 25 42.78 25.91 -18.78
N SER A 26 41.89 25.59 -19.73
CA SER A 26 40.46 25.47 -19.45
C SER A 26 40.26 24.23 -18.58
N PHE A 27 40.02 24.42 -17.28
CA PHE A 27 39.35 23.39 -16.47
C PHE A 27 37.90 23.31 -16.95
N GLY A 28 37.69 22.62 -18.06
CA GLY A 28 36.37 22.15 -18.45
C GLY A 28 35.96 21.10 -17.43
N PHE A 29 35.06 21.47 -16.50
CA PHE A 29 34.20 20.47 -15.90
C PHE A 29 33.44 19.81 -17.06
N HIS A 30 33.88 18.62 -17.47
CA HIS A 30 33.10 17.76 -18.33
C HIS A 30 31.83 17.39 -17.57
N LEU A 31 30.79 18.22 -17.70
CA LEU A 31 29.42 17.77 -17.51
C LEU A 31 29.16 16.79 -18.65
N ILE A 32 29.51 15.52 -18.43
CA ILE A 32 28.94 14.42 -19.20
C ILE A 32 27.46 14.40 -18.80
N SER A 33 26.67 15.32 -19.37
CA SER A 33 25.24 15.13 -19.46
C SER A 33 25.07 13.96 -20.41
N ALA A 34 24.95 12.75 -19.85
CA ALA A 34 24.39 11.66 -20.62
C ALA A 34 23.07 12.21 -21.19
N PRO A 35 22.88 12.24 -22.52
CA PRO A 35 21.60 12.63 -23.07
C PRO A 35 20.61 11.63 -22.49
N PHE A 36 19.70 12.08 -21.62
CA PHE A 36 18.53 11.30 -21.27
C PHE A 36 17.88 10.97 -22.62
N PRO A 37 17.84 9.71 -23.05
CA PRO A 37 17.22 9.40 -24.31
C PRO A 37 15.74 9.74 -24.13
N SER A 38 15.30 10.86 -24.71
CA SER A 38 13.91 11.27 -24.86
C SER A 38 13.24 10.40 -25.94
N SER A 39 13.55 9.11 -25.94
CA SER A 39 12.88 8.11 -26.74
C SER A 39 11.85 7.50 -25.82
N GLY A 40 10.57 7.76 -26.12
CA GLY A 40 9.44 7.40 -25.26
C GLY A 40 9.65 6.04 -24.61
N TYR A 41 9.67 6.01 -23.28
CA TYR A 41 9.48 4.76 -22.55
C TYR A 41 8.15 4.21 -23.04
N PRO A 42 8.09 3.04 -23.71
CA PRO A 42 6.82 2.37 -23.85
C PRO A 42 6.38 2.07 -22.42
N SER A 43 5.37 2.78 -21.94
CA SER A 43 4.73 2.54 -20.65
C SER A 43 3.96 1.20 -20.62
N GLU A 44 4.32 0.24 -21.48
CA GLU A 44 3.48 -0.91 -21.82
C GLU A 44 4.14 -2.29 -21.71
N GLN A 45 5.36 -2.44 -21.19
CA GLN A 45 5.94 -3.80 -21.03
C GLN A 45 6.76 -4.02 -19.75
N TYR A 46 6.22 -3.65 -18.59
CA TYR A 46 6.27 -4.64 -17.50
C TYR A 46 4.98 -5.43 -17.62
N PRO A 47 5.00 -6.72 -18.02
CA PRO A 47 3.79 -7.50 -18.12
C PRO A 47 3.06 -7.40 -16.77
N TYR A 48 1.78 -7.07 -16.81
CA TYR A 48 0.88 -7.12 -15.65
C TYR A 48 0.87 -8.57 -15.17
N LYS A 49 1.87 -8.92 -14.36
CA LYS A 49 2.04 -10.28 -13.88
C LYS A 49 0.86 -10.52 -12.94
N PRO A 50 -0.01 -11.49 -13.23
CA PRO A 50 -1.08 -11.83 -12.32
C PRO A 50 -0.47 -12.26 -10.98
N GLN A 51 -1.09 -11.81 -9.89
CA GLN A 51 -0.64 -12.10 -8.54
C GLN A 51 -1.80 -12.70 -7.76
N GLY A 52 -1.54 -13.87 -7.19
CA GLY A 52 -2.39 -14.49 -6.18
C GLY A 52 -2.67 -13.54 -5.02
N PRO A 53 -3.80 -13.75 -4.33
CA PRO A 53 -4.09 -12.96 -3.14
C PRO A 53 -3.03 -13.19 -2.05
N LEU A 54 -2.73 -12.14 -1.30
CA LEU A 54 -1.82 -12.14 -0.16
C LEU A 54 -2.40 -11.24 0.94
N PHE A 55 -2.45 -11.71 2.19
CA PHE A 55 -2.88 -10.87 3.32
C PHE A 55 -1.82 -9.80 3.63
N ILE A 56 -2.26 -8.54 3.71
CA ILE A 56 -1.41 -7.42 4.11
C ILE A 56 -1.34 -7.35 5.64
N SER A 57 -2.50 -7.50 6.29
CA SER A 57 -2.64 -7.51 7.74
C SER A 57 -3.37 -8.76 8.20
N HIS A 58 -2.73 -9.54 9.06
CA HIS A 58 -3.37 -10.71 9.66
C HIS A 58 -4.20 -10.28 10.88
N PRO A 59 -5.50 -10.64 10.96
CA PRO A 59 -6.31 -10.38 12.15
C PRO A 59 -5.73 -11.15 13.35
N PRO A 60 -5.88 -10.69 14.60
CA PRO A 60 -5.41 -11.41 15.80
C PRO A 60 -6.07 -12.79 15.96
N ASP A 61 -5.40 -13.73 16.63
CA ASP A 61 -5.92 -15.10 16.81
C ASP A 61 -7.12 -15.16 17.77
N THR A 62 -7.18 -14.23 18.72
CA THR A 62 -8.26 -14.10 19.71
C THR A 62 -8.64 -12.63 19.88
N VAL A 63 -9.94 -12.36 19.95
CA VAL A 63 -10.50 -11.04 20.23
C VAL A 63 -11.48 -11.17 21.38
N GLU A 64 -11.10 -10.59 22.52
CA GLU A 64 -11.96 -10.47 23.69
C GLU A 64 -12.40 -9.01 23.85
N PHE A 65 -13.71 -8.78 24.01
CA PHE A 65 -14.25 -7.43 24.10
C PHE A 65 -15.43 -7.37 25.07
N ALA A 66 -15.69 -6.20 25.63
CA ALA A 66 -16.88 -5.99 26.45
C ALA A 66 -18.11 -5.70 25.57
N ASN A 67 -19.28 -6.21 25.95
CA ASN A 67 -20.54 -5.95 25.27
C ASN A 67 -20.85 -4.45 25.10
N THR A 68 -20.36 -3.57 25.99
CA THR A 68 -20.52 -2.11 25.90
C THR A 68 -19.57 -1.43 24.90
N ARG A 69 -18.46 -2.08 24.55
CA ARG A 69 -17.44 -1.52 23.64
C ARG A 69 -17.60 -2.01 22.20
N GLY A 70 -18.03 -3.27 22.02
CA GLY A 70 -18.00 -3.92 20.71
C GLY A 70 -16.57 -4.26 20.26
N ALA A 71 -16.43 -4.72 19.02
CA ALA A 71 -15.15 -5.08 18.41
C ALA A 71 -15.12 -4.82 16.90
N SER A 72 -13.92 -4.62 16.35
CA SER A 72 -13.71 -4.45 14.92
C SER A 72 -12.46 -5.22 14.50
N ILE A 73 -12.59 -6.09 13.51
CA ILE A 73 -11.53 -6.99 13.05
C ILE A 73 -11.26 -6.71 11.58
N PRO A 74 -10.21 -5.93 11.24
CA PRO A 74 -9.91 -5.62 9.86
C PRO A 74 -9.32 -6.84 9.14
N CYS A 75 -9.70 -7.02 7.89
CA CYS A 75 -9.03 -7.95 6.99
C CYS A 75 -8.75 -7.26 5.66
N THR A 76 -7.47 -7.21 5.29
CA THR A 76 -7.01 -6.62 4.04
C THR A 76 -6.12 -7.60 3.28
N ALA A 77 -6.33 -7.70 1.98
CA ALA A 77 -5.50 -8.49 1.09
C ALA A 77 -5.14 -7.70 -0.17
N PHE A 78 -3.99 -8.04 -0.73
CA PHE A 78 -3.50 -7.54 -2.00
C PHE A 78 -3.55 -8.66 -3.04
N GLY A 79 -3.71 -8.31 -4.31
CA GLY A 79 -3.69 -9.25 -5.42
C GLY A 79 -3.83 -8.50 -6.73
N ARG A 80 -3.51 -9.16 -7.85
CA ARG A 80 -3.68 -8.60 -9.19
C ARG A 80 -4.36 -9.63 -10.09
N PRO A 81 -5.64 -9.45 -10.48
CA PRO A 81 -6.60 -8.41 -10.06
C PRO A 81 -6.86 -8.30 -8.54
N ALA A 82 -7.47 -7.19 -8.09
CA ALA A 82 -7.77 -7.00 -6.67
C ALA A 82 -8.69 -8.12 -6.15
N PRO A 83 -8.36 -8.77 -5.02
CA PRO A 83 -9.15 -9.89 -4.53
C PRO A 83 -10.47 -9.42 -3.92
N VAL A 84 -11.51 -10.21 -4.13
CA VAL A 84 -12.77 -10.13 -3.39
C VAL A 84 -12.54 -10.71 -2.00
N LEU A 85 -12.92 -9.95 -0.99
CA LEU A 85 -12.79 -10.33 0.41
C LEU A 85 -14.16 -10.71 0.97
N ASP A 86 -14.18 -11.78 1.76
CA ASP A 86 -15.38 -12.27 2.44
C ASP A 86 -15.01 -12.83 3.83
N TRP A 87 -16.02 -13.07 4.65
CA TRP A 87 -15.88 -13.73 5.94
C TRP A 87 -16.62 -15.05 5.99
N VAL A 88 -15.97 -16.04 6.61
CA VAL A 88 -16.52 -17.37 6.87
C VAL A 88 -16.36 -17.71 8.34
N ASN A 89 -17.15 -18.66 8.81
CA ASN A 89 -16.99 -19.20 10.15
C ASN A 89 -15.78 -20.16 10.23
N GLY A 90 -15.49 -20.69 11.41
CA GLY A 90 -14.42 -21.66 11.62
C GLY A 90 -14.54 -22.96 10.80
N THR A 91 -15.75 -23.32 10.35
CA THR A 91 -15.99 -24.49 9.49
C THR A 91 -15.89 -24.18 7.99
N GLY A 92 -15.67 -22.90 7.62
CA GLY A 92 -15.60 -22.43 6.24
C GLY A 92 -16.94 -22.12 5.57
N ALA A 93 -18.05 -22.17 6.33
CA ALA A 93 -19.35 -21.75 5.81
C ALA A 93 -19.46 -20.21 5.84
N PRO A 94 -20.18 -19.60 4.87
CA PRO A 94 -20.40 -18.16 4.87
C PRO A 94 -21.10 -17.72 6.16
N ILE A 95 -20.80 -16.51 6.59
CA ILE A 95 -21.53 -15.87 7.69
C ILE A 95 -22.56 -14.92 7.11
N ASP A 96 -23.76 -14.96 7.65
CA ASP A 96 -24.77 -13.97 7.34
C ASP A 96 -24.55 -12.75 8.25
N SER A 97 -24.75 -11.55 7.70
CA SER A 97 -24.89 -10.35 8.53
C SER A 97 -26.15 -10.51 9.39
N VAL A 98 -25.97 -10.41 10.70
CA VAL A 98 -27.08 -10.44 11.65
C VAL A 98 -27.31 -9.00 12.06
N ASP A 99 -28.47 -8.46 11.66
CA ASP A 99 -28.84 -7.08 11.97
C ASP A 99 -28.61 -6.77 13.46
N ASP A 100 -27.99 -5.62 13.71
CA ASP A 100 -27.61 -5.10 15.03
C ASP A 100 -26.57 -5.88 15.85
N LEU A 101 -26.10 -7.06 15.41
CA LEU A 101 -25.12 -7.88 16.15
C LEU A 101 -23.82 -8.17 15.39
N LEU A 102 -23.88 -8.22 14.06
CA LEU A 102 -22.72 -8.51 13.22
C LEU A 102 -22.85 -7.86 11.85
N GLN A 103 -21.86 -7.04 11.51
CA GLN A 103 -21.83 -6.29 10.25
C GLN A 103 -20.48 -6.48 9.56
N ILE A 104 -20.48 -6.57 8.23
CA ILE A 104 -19.26 -6.51 7.42
C ILE A 104 -19.20 -5.12 6.81
N LEU A 105 -18.22 -4.31 7.22
CA LEU A 105 -18.06 -2.95 6.72
C LEU A 105 -17.52 -2.95 5.28
N PRO A 106 -17.67 -1.85 4.51
CA PRO A 106 -17.20 -1.76 3.11
C PRO A 106 -15.70 -1.99 2.92
N ASN A 107 -14.90 -1.80 3.97
CA ASN A 107 -13.46 -2.09 3.99
C ASN A 107 -13.15 -3.56 4.38
N ASN A 108 -14.16 -4.43 4.38
CA ASN A 108 -14.10 -5.82 4.83
C ASN A 108 -13.68 -6.00 6.31
N THR A 109 -13.98 -5.01 7.15
CA THR A 109 -13.83 -5.17 8.61
C THR A 109 -15.04 -5.87 9.18
N LEU A 110 -14.82 -6.95 9.94
CA LEU A 110 -15.88 -7.61 10.71
C LEU A 110 -16.15 -6.80 11.97
N TYR A 111 -17.33 -6.19 12.05
CA TYR A 111 -17.73 -5.28 13.10
C TYR A 111 -18.83 -5.88 13.98
N PHE A 112 -18.58 -5.83 15.28
CA PHE A 112 -19.49 -6.23 16.34
C PHE A 112 -19.92 -4.95 17.08
N PRO A 113 -21.15 -4.46 16.84
CA PRO A 113 -21.69 -3.33 17.58
C PRO A 113 -21.79 -3.63 19.09
N PRO A 114 -21.81 -2.59 19.95
CA PRO A 114 -22.19 -2.76 21.34
C PRO A 114 -23.61 -3.35 21.46
N PHE A 115 -23.80 -4.29 22.39
CA PHE A 115 -25.06 -5.02 22.56
C PHE A 115 -25.43 -5.16 24.05
N ARG A 116 -26.72 -5.31 24.34
CA ARG A 116 -27.20 -5.57 25.71
C ARG A 116 -27.02 -7.04 26.08
N ALA A 117 -26.96 -7.35 27.37
CA ALA A 117 -26.77 -8.73 27.83
C ALA A 117 -27.83 -9.71 27.29
N GLU A 118 -29.06 -9.24 27.08
CA GLU A 118 -30.17 -10.05 26.55
C GLU A 118 -30.01 -10.38 25.06
N GLN A 119 -29.20 -9.60 24.34
CA GLN A 119 -28.92 -9.80 22.92
C GLN A 119 -27.67 -10.68 22.71
N PHE A 120 -27.07 -11.22 23.78
CA PHE A 120 -25.94 -12.11 23.67
C PHE A 120 -26.32 -13.38 22.90
N GLN A 121 -25.70 -13.58 21.74
CA GLN A 121 -25.82 -14.80 20.96
C GLN A 121 -24.48 -15.53 20.89
N PRO A 122 -24.35 -16.76 21.44
CA PRO A 122 -23.11 -17.54 21.36
C PRO A 122 -22.62 -17.75 19.92
N ASN A 123 -23.54 -17.90 18.96
CA ASN A 123 -23.24 -18.09 17.54
C ASN A 123 -22.64 -16.85 16.84
N VAL A 124 -22.66 -15.69 17.51
CA VAL A 124 -22.08 -14.43 17.04
C VAL A 124 -20.93 -14.01 17.95
N HIS A 125 -21.18 -13.92 19.25
CA HIS A 125 -20.25 -13.37 20.23
C HIS A 125 -19.26 -14.39 20.81
N GLN A 126 -19.45 -15.69 20.55
CA GLN A 126 -18.57 -16.76 21.05
C GLN A 126 -18.25 -17.77 19.94
N ARG A 127 -17.65 -17.28 18.84
CA ARG A 127 -17.41 -18.07 17.64
C ARG A 127 -16.05 -17.77 17.01
N THR A 128 -15.58 -18.71 16.20
CA THR A 128 -14.39 -18.52 15.36
C THR A 128 -14.77 -18.05 13.98
N TYR A 129 -14.08 -17.01 13.51
CA TYR A 129 -14.20 -16.41 12.18
C TYR A 129 -12.89 -16.53 11.40
N ARG A 130 -13.00 -16.50 10.07
CA ARG A 130 -11.87 -16.49 9.14
C ARG A 130 -12.19 -15.58 7.97
N CYS A 131 -11.21 -14.82 7.52
CA CYS A 131 -11.33 -14.02 6.32
C CYS A 131 -10.87 -14.84 5.11
N THR A 132 -11.56 -14.71 3.99
CA THR A 132 -11.18 -15.31 2.71
C THR A 132 -10.90 -14.22 1.70
N ALA A 133 -9.83 -14.38 0.93
CA ALA A 133 -9.49 -13.51 -0.18
C ALA A 133 -9.42 -14.33 -1.47
N ASN A 134 -10.19 -13.93 -2.48
CA ASN A 134 -10.34 -14.67 -3.73
C ASN A 134 -10.09 -13.78 -4.94
N ASN A 135 -9.28 -14.24 -5.88
CA ASN A 135 -9.00 -13.58 -7.15
C ASN A 135 -8.89 -14.63 -8.27
N SER A 136 -8.79 -14.20 -9.54
CA SER A 136 -8.58 -15.09 -10.70
C SER A 136 -7.41 -16.06 -10.53
N GLU A 137 -6.38 -15.63 -9.79
CA GLU A 137 -5.16 -16.40 -9.56
C GLU A 137 -5.26 -17.39 -8.39
N GLY A 138 -6.32 -17.32 -7.58
CA GLY A 138 -6.54 -18.27 -6.49
C GLY A 138 -7.27 -17.69 -5.27
N LYS A 139 -7.39 -18.53 -4.24
CA LYS A 139 -8.09 -18.23 -2.98
C LYS A 139 -7.21 -18.56 -1.79
N ILE A 140 -7.14 -17.64 -0.82
CA ILE A 140 -6.47 -17.84 0.47
C ILE A 140 -7.45 -17.62 1.63
N ILE A 141 -7.16 -18.25 2.76
CA ILE A 141 -7.97 -18.16 3.99
C ILE A 141 -7.05 -17.77 5.15
N SER A 142 -7.49 -16.83 5.97
CA SER A 142 -6.73 -16.37 7.14
C SER A 142 -6.63 -17.44 8.22
N ARG A 143 -5.82 -17.14 9.24
CA ARG A 143 -5.85 -17.84 10.53
C ARG A 143 -7.21 -17.68 11.23
N ASN A 144 -7.44 -18.56 12.19
CA ASN A 144 -8.65 -18.56 13.01
C ASN A 144 -8.65 -17.34 13.93
N VAL A 145 -9.77 -16.61 13.95
CA VAL A 145 -10.02 -15.49 14.83
C VAL A 145 -11.11 -15.89 15.82
N THR A 146 -10.73 -16.19 17.05
CA THR A 146 -11.66 -16.61 18.11
C THR A 146 -12.21 -15.38 18.82
N VAL A 147 -13.51 -15.15 18.67
CA VAL A 147 -14.20 -14.00 19.26
C VAL A 147 -14.90 -14.42 20.55
N ARG A 148 -14.77 -13.60 21.60
CA ARG A 148 -15.44 -13.77 22.91
C ARG A 148 -15.87 -12.41 23.45
N ALA A 149 -17.14 -12.28 23.83
CA ALA A 149 -17.71 -11.06 24.41
C ALA A 149 -18.20 -11.27 25.85
#